data_AF-A0A8S9UZV6-F1
#
_entry.id   AF-A0A8S9UZV6-F1
#
_cell.length_a   1.000
_cell.length_b   1.000
_cell.length_c   1.000
_cell.angle_alpha   90.00
_cell.angle_beta   90.00
_cell.angle_gamma   90.00
#
_symmetry.space_group_name_H-M   'P 1'
#
loop_
_entity.id
_entity.type
_entity.pdbx_description
1 polymer ?
#
loop_
_entity_poly.entity_id
_entity_poly.type
_entity_poly.pdbx_seq_one_letter_code
_entity_poly.pdbx_strand_id
1 'polypeptide(L)'
;MSTPALTGLQQLLADKSRVVVLDGGFATELEKDPRVDLSASSLWSGSLLLDQNQHLQDVVVNAHTNYFLAGADVATTVSYQASVDGFKREGVTALEDVEKLFAKSIDLGAQARDAAWNELQQSKRIKPLVGASIGCYGAALADGSEYRGDYGKTKNELVAWHKHRFAFFTSYAPADFLICETIPCLVEVEAFVDLLNEFPTAHAIVAVACHNG
;
A
#
# COMPACT_ATOMS: atom_id res chain seq x y z
N MET A 1 -11.65 17.31 28.34
CA MET A 1 -10.79 16.94 27.20
C MET A 1 -11.69 16.33 26.16
N SER A 2 -11.84 16.96 25.00
CA SER A 2 -12.66 16.45 23.89
C SER A 2 -12.00 15.16 23.38
N THR A 3 -12.75 14.08 23.29
CA THR A 3 -12.29 12.88 22.55
C THR A 3 -11.94 13.33 21.14
N PRO A 4 -10.74 13.02 20.60
CA PRO A 4 -10.43 13.34 19.22
C PRO A 4 -11.50 12.73 18.31
N ALA A 5 -11.96 13.48 17.30
CA ALA A 5 -12.85 12.93 16.29
C ALA A 5 -12.11 11.77 15.58
N LEU A 6 -12.76 10.61 15.47
CA LEU A 6 -12.22 9.47 14.74
C LEU A 6 -12.04 9.86 13.27
N THR A 7 -10.88 9.56 12.68
CA THR A 7 -10.60 9.82 11.26
C THR A 7 -10.49 8.51 10.48
N GLY A 8 -11.01 8.50 9.25
CA GLY A 8 -10.85 7.41 8.28
C GLY A 8 -11.22 6.03 8.83
N LEU A 9 -10.24 5.13 8.93
CA LEU A 9 -10.41 3.74 9.36
C LEU A 9 -11.03 3.60 10.75
N GLN A 10 -10.69 4.48 11.69
CA GLN A 10 -11.25 4.43 13.04
C GLN A 10 -12.77 4.66 13.04
N GLN A 11 -13.27 5.52 12.14
CA GLN A 11 -14.70 5.76 11.98
C GLN A 11 -15.40 4.53 11.41
N LEU A 12 -14.78 3.84 10.44
CA LEU A 12 -15.31 2.59 9.89
C LEU A 12 -15.39 1.49 10.95
N LEU A 13 -14.37 1.38 11.81
CA LEU A 13 -14.27 0.36 12.85
C LEU A 13 -15.03 0.70 14.15
N ALA A 14 -15.54 1.93 14.29
CA ALA A 14 -16.33 2.34 15.45
C ALA A 14 -17.63 1.54 15.58
N ASP A 15 -18.22 1.16 14.44
CA ASP A 15 -19.36 0.25 14.39
C ASP A 15 -18.88 -1.20 14.39
N LYS A 16 -18.93 -1.84 15.56
CA LYS A 16 -18.54 -3.25 15.74
C LYS A 16 -19.42 -4.25 15.01
N SER A 17 -20.56 -3.84 14.45
CA SER A 17 -21.43 -4.69 13.62
C SER A 17 -21.04 -4.66 12.13
N ARG A 18 -20.14 -3.76 11.75
CA ARG A 18 -19.69 -3.60 10.37
C ARG A 18 -18.43 -4.43 10.10
N VAL A 19 -18.41 -5.06 8.93
CA VAL A 19 -17.20 -5.62 8.32
C VAL A 19 -16.63 -4.58 7.36
N VAL A 20 -15.34 -4.28 7.48
CA VAL A 20 -14.60 -3.49 6.49
C VAL A 20 -14.04 -4.43 5.45
N VAL A 21 -14.41 -4.23 4.19
CA VAL A 21 -13.97 -5.07 3.08
C VAL A 21 -12.75 -4.43 2.41
N LEU A 22 -11.62 -5.14 2.38
CA LEU A 22 -10.45 -4.74 1.60
C LEU A 22 -10.64 -5.13 0.12
N ASP A 23 -9.83 -4.56 -0.76
CA ASP A 23 -9.72 -5.04 -2.14
C ASP A 23 -9.05 -6.42 -2.25
N GLY A 24 -8.94 -6.92 -3.48
CA GLY A 24 -8.42 -8.26 -3.77
C GLY A 24 -7.02 -8.24 -4.38
N GLY A 25 -6.61 -9.40 -4.91
CA GLY A 25 -5.31 -9.58 -5.57
C GLY A 25 -5.16 -8.71 -6.82
N PHE A 26 -4.44 -7.59 -6.68
CA PHE A 26 -4.36 -6.56 -7.71
C PHE A 26 -3.78 -7.05 -9.05
N ALA A 27 -2.77 -7.93 -9.02
CA ALA A 27 -2.18 -8.50 -10.24
C ALA A 27 -3.22 -9.18 -11.14
N THR A 28 -4.12 -9.97 -10.55
CA THR A 28 -5.16 -10.69 -11.32
C THR A 28 -6.18 -9.77 -11.98
N GLU A 29 -6.41 -8.59 -11.40
CA GLU A 29 -7.28 -7.58 -12.01
C GLU A 29 -6.58 -6.87 -13.17
N LEU A 30 -5.29 -6.56 -13.03
CA LEU A 30 -4.48 -5.94 -14.06
C LEU A 30 -4.28 -6.82 -15.29
N GLU A 31 -4.05 -8.13 -15.09
CA GLU A 31 -3.84 -9.12 -16.17
C GLU A 31 -5.03 -9.27 -17.13
N LYS A 32 -6.20 -8.70 -16.79
CA LYS A 32 -7.36 -8.62 -17.70
C LYS A 32 -7.13 -7.66 -18.86
N ASP A 33 -6.23 -6.68 -18.72
CA ASP A 33 -5.86 -5.76 -19.78
C ASP A 33 -4.65 -6.31 -20.55
N PRO A 34 -4.75 -6.53 -21.87
CA PRO A 34 -3.68 -7.14 -22.67
C PRO A 34 -2.41 -6.28 -22.78
N ARG A 35 -2.44 -5.02 -22.35
CA ARG A 35 -1.25 -4.15 -22.28
C ARG A 35 -0.35 -4.47 -21.09
N VAL A 36 -0.88 -5.14 -20.06
CA VAL A 36 -0.12 -5.41 -18.83
C VAL A 36 0.83 -6.58 -19.02
N ASP A 37 2.12 -6.31 -18.86
CA ASP A 37 3.18 -7.31 -18.74
C ASP A 37 4.00 -7.03 -17.48
N LEU A 38 3.79 -7.84 -16.44
CA LEU A 38 4.49 -7.72 -15.16
C LEU A 38 5.81 -8.52 -15.12
N SER A 39 6.16 -9.23 -16.19
CA SER A 39 7.32 -10.12 -16.21
C SER A 39 8.65 -9.40 -16.44
N ALA A 40 8.61 -8.16 -16.94
CA ALA A 40 9.76 -7.40 -17.38
C ALA A 40 10.55 -6.71 -16.25
N SER A 41 10.00 -6.62 -15.04
CA SER A 41 10.61 -5.89 -13.92
C SER A 41 10.77 -6.76 -12.68
N SER A 42 11.79 -6.47 -11.88
CA SER A 42 11.95 -7.05 -10.54
C SER A 42 10.91 -6.49 -9.55
N LEU A 43 10.31 -5.35 -9.89
CA LEU A 43 9.22 -4.72 -9.15
C LEU A 43 7.90 -5.00 -9.87
N TRP A 44 7.20 -6.10 -9.59
CA TRP A 44 5.89 -6.40 -10.16
C TRP A 44 4.93 -5.21 -10.01
N SER A 45 4.42 -4.92 -8.80
CA SER A 45 3.49 -3.80 -8.59
C SER A 45 4.19 -2.44 -8.72
N GLY A 46 5.45 -2.36 -8.29
CA GLY A 46 6.21 -1.12 -8.29
C GLY A 46 6.54 -0.60 -9.69
N SER A 47 6.65 -1.50 -10.68
CA SER A 47 6.96 -1.10 -12.07
C SER A 47 5.84 -0.28 -12.70
N LEU A 48 4.59 -0.46 -12.28
CA LEU A 48 3.43 0.30 -12.77
C LEU A 48 3.55 1.81 -12.51
N LEU A 49 4.38 2.18 -11.53
CA LEU A 49 4.60 3.58 -11.17
C LEU A 49 5.63 4.26 -12.09
N LEU A 50 6.54 3.48 -12.67
CA LEU A 50 7.64 3.96 -13.49
C LEU A 50 7.14 4.65 -14.76
N ASP A 51 7.88 5.64 -15.24
CA ASP A 51 7.44 6.48 -16.36
C ASP A 51 7.29 5.69 -17.67
N GLN A 52 8.10 4.65 -17.90
CA GLN A 52 7.91 3.76 -19.06
C GLN A 52 6.54 3.07 -19.07
N ASN A 53 5.91 2.91 -17.90
CA ASN A 53 4.60 2.29 -17.72
C ASN A 53 3.47 3.32 -17.53
N GLN A 54 3.71 4.60 -17.86
CA GLN A 54 2.69 5.65 -17.77
C GLN A 54 1.40 5.31 -18.54
N HIS A 55 1.52 4.57 -19.65
CA HIS A 55 0.41 4.11 -20.48
C HIS A 55 -0.50 3.05 -19.83
N LEU A 56 -0.16 2.58 -18.61
CA LEU A 56 -0.94 1.63 -17.80
C LEU A 56 -1.63 2.30 -16.60
N GLN A 57 -1.45 3.60 -16.37
CA GLN A 57 -2.04 4.27 -15.20
C GLN A 57 -3.57 4.25 -15.23
N ASP A 58 -4.18 4.35 -16.41
CA ASP A 58 -5.62 4.15 -16.58
C ASP A 58 -6.06 2.74 -16.18
N VAL A 59 -5.25 1.72 -16.46
CA VAL A 59 -5.51 0.33 -16.05
C VAL A 59 -5.49 0.20 -14.53
N VAL A 60 -4.51 0.81 -13.85
CA VAL A 60 -4.42 0.83 -12.37
C VAL A 60 -5.65 1.50 -11.76
N VAL A 61 -6.05 2.67 -12.28
CA VAL A 61 -7.23 3.39 -11.79
C VAL A 61 -8.50 2.55 -12.02
N ASN A 62 -8.64 1.92 -13.19
CA ASN A 62 -9.79 1.08 -13.49
C ASN A 62 -9.87 -0.15 -12.58
N ALA A 63 -8.73 -0.80 -12.30
CA ALA A 63 -8.68 -1.95 -11.40
C ALA A 63 -9.13 -1.58 -9.96
N HIS A 64 -8.62 -0.48 -9.40
CA HIS A 64 -9.12 0.00 -8.09
C HIS A 64 -10.60 0.39 -8.14
N THR A 65 -11.05 1.04 -9.24
CA THR A 65 -12.46 1.42 -9.42
C THR A 65 -13.36 0.19 -9.40
N ASN A 66 -12.98 -0.88 -10.10
CA ASN A 66 -13.70 -2.15 -10.11
C ASN A 66 -13.88 -2.73 -8.70
N TYR A 67 -12.83 -2.70 -7.87
CA TYR A 67 -12.93 -3.17 -6.49
C TYR A 67 -13.89 -2.31 -5.65
N PHE A 68 -13.84 -0.98 -5.78
CA PHE A 68 -14.78 -0.11 -5.07
C PHE A 68 -16.23 -0.35 -5.49
N LEU A 69 -16.50 -0.46 -6.79
CA LEU A 69 -17.82 -0.78 -7.33
C LEU A 69 -18.31 -2.16 -6.92
N ALA A 70 -17.40 -3.14 -6.75
CA ALA A 70 -17.71 -4.48 -6.29
C ALA A 70 -18.01 -4.57 -4.78
N GLY A 71 -17.70 -3.53 -3.99
CA GLY A 71 -18.00 -3.53 -2.56
C GLY A 71 -16.81 -3.26 -1.63
N ALA A 72 -15.59 -3.07 -2.15
CA ALA A 72 -14.45 -2.76 -1.31
C ALA A 72 -14.67 -1.42 -0.59
N ASP A 73 -14.33 -1.37 0.69
CA ASP A 73 -14.29 -0.17 1.52
C ASP A 73 -12.89 0.45 1.53
N VAL A 74 -11.85 -0.30 1.15
CA VAL A 74 -10.45 0.13 1.14
C VAL A 74 -9.79 -0.37 -0.15
N ALA A 75 -9.03 0.50 -0.82
CA ALA A 75 -8.03 0.10 -1.82
C ALA A 75 -6.64 0.06 -1.21
N THR A 76 -5.86 -0.95 -1.57
CA THR A 76 -4.46 -1.13 -1.20
C THR A 76 -3.61 -0.60 -2.35
N THR A 77 -2.82 0.44 -2.13
CA THR A 77 -2.05 1.09 -3.20
C THR A 77 -1.01 0.15 -3.83
N VAL A 78 -0.60 0.41 -5.08
CA VAL A 78 0.44 -0.35 -5.79
C VAL A 78 1.88 -0.12 -5.27
N SER A 79 2.02 0.20 -3.98
CA SER A 79 3.29 0.53 -3.33
C SER A 79 3.93 -0.61 -2.53
N TYR A 80 3.40 -1.84 -2.63
CA TYR A 80 3.90 -3.01 -1.90
C TYR A 80 5.43 -3.17 -1.98
N GLN A 81 6.00 -3.12 -3.18
CA GLN A 81 7.46 -3.17 -3.38
C GLN A 81 8.15 -1.80 -3.48
N ALA A 82 7.39 -0.71 -3.35
CA ALA A 82 7.93 0.62 -3.52
C ALA A 82 8.95 0.91 -2.39
N SER A 83 10.20 1.06 -2.80
CA SER A 83 11.33 1.33 -1.91
C SER A 83 12.38 2.12 -2.67
N VAL A 84 13.17 2.91 -1.93
CA VAL A 84 14.28 3.67 -2.51
C VAL A 84 15.25 2.73 -3.23
N ASP A 85 15.61 1.61 -2.62
CA ASP A 85 16.54 0.65 -3.22
C ASP A 85 15.94 -0.11 -4.40
N GLY A 86 14.65 -0.45 -4.32
CA GLY A 86 13.92 -1.07 -5.43
C GLY A 86 13.94 -0.18 -6.67
N PHE A 87 13.52 1.07 -6.53
CA PHE A 87 13.48 2.01 -7.65
C PHE A 87 14.87 2.40 -8.17
N LYS A 88 15.90 2.43 -7.30
CA LYS A 88 17.29 2.59 -7.75
C LYS A 88 17.74 1.48 -8.70
N ARG A 89 17.32 0.24 -8.50
CA ARG A 89 17.64 -0.87 -9.42
C ARG A 89 16.97 -0.73 -10.78
N GLU A 90 15.84 -0.03 -10.82
CA GLU A 90 15.11 0.29 -12.05
C GLU A 90 15.55 1.65 -12.66
N GLY A 91 16.63 2.27 -12.14
CA GLY A 91 17.25 3.48 -12.69
C GLY A 91 16.79 4.81 -12.08
N VAL A 92 15.87 4.80 -11.12
CA VAL A 92 15.39 6.02 -10.45
C VAL A 92 16.23 6.28 -9.20
N THR A 93 17.18 7.20 -9.32
CA THR A 93 18.23 7.40 -8.30
C THR A 93 18.03 8.63 -7.42
N ALA A 94 17.38 9.67 -7.94
CA ALA A 94 17.07 10.87 -7.17
C ALA A 94 15.92 10.58 -6.19
N LEU A 95 16.11 10.98 -4.93
CA LEU A 95 15.11 10.74 -3.88
C LEU A 95 13.78 11.41 -4.19
N GLU A 96 13.80 12.63 -4.73
CA GLU A 96 12.61 13.37 -5.13
C GLU A 96 11.78 12.61 -6.18
N ASP A 97 12.44 11.92 -7.12
CA ASP A 97 11.74 11.14 -8.13
C ASP A 97 11.15 9.86 -7.54
N VAL A 98 11.82 9.24 -6.56
CA VAL A 98 11.23 8.14 -5.77
C VAL A 98 10.00 8.60 -5.00
N GLU A 99 10.06 9.78 -4.37
CA GLU A 99 8.93 10.37 -3.65
C GLU A 99 7.75 10.68 -4.59
N LYS A 100 8.01 11.10 -5.84
CA LYS A 100 6.95 11.25 -6.86
C LYS A 100 6.28 9.91 -7.19
N LEU A 101 7.04 8.81 -7.22
CA LEU A 101 6.47 7.48 -7.42
C LEU A 101 5.66 7.01 -6.21
N PHE A 102 6.11 7.32 -4.99
CA PHE A 102 5.33 7.09 -3.77
C PHE A 102 4.01 7.85 -3.80
N ALA A 103 4.03 9.15 -4.12
CA ALA A 103 2.82 9.96 -4.29
C ALA A 103 1.89 9.38 -5.36
N LYS A 104 2.44 9.07 -6.56
CA LYS A 104 1.68 8.48 -7.67
C LYS A 104 0.92 7.22 -7.25
N SER A 105 1.52 6.36 -6.43
CA SER A 105 0.86 5.14 -5.95
C SER A 105 -0.42 5.41 -5.16
N ILE A 106 -0.45 6.50 -4.38
CA ILE A 106 -1.58 6.91 -3.58
C ILE A 106 -2.59 7.67 -4.44
N ASP A 107 -2.10 8.55 -5.31
CA ASP A 107 -2.95 9.37 -6.20
C ASP A 107 -3.80 8.52 -7.14
N LEU A 108 -3.26 7.44 -7.70
CA LEU A 108 -4.02 6.52 -8.56
C LEU A 108 -5.17 5.85 -7.79
N GLY A 109 -4.93 5.43 -6.53
CA GLY A 109 -5.97 4.88 -5.65
C GLY A 109 -7.01 5.93 -5.26
N ALA A 110 -6.59 7.16 -4.96
CA ALA A 110 -7.49 8.27 -4.62
C ALA A 110 -8.36 8.70 -5.81
N GLN A 111 -7.78 8.73 -7.02
CA GLN A 111 -8.49 8.98 -8.27
C GLN A 111 -9.59 7.94 -8.49
N ALA A 112 -9.27 6.66 -8.34
CA ALA A 112 -10.23 5.56 -8.45
C ALA A 112 -11.35 5.65 -7.42
N ARG A 113 -11.00 5.95 -6.16
CA ARG A 113 -11.98 6.17 -5.08
C ARG A 113 -12.94 7.28 -5.44
N ASP A 114 -12.44 8.42 -5.90
CA ASP A 114 -13.25 9.60 -6.20
C ASP A 114 -14.15 9.36 -7.43
N ALA A 115 -13.65 8.64 -8.44
CA ALA A 115 -14.46 8.19 -9.57
C ALA A 115 -15.59 7.26 -9.13
N ALA A 116 -15.28 6.18 -8.40
CA ALA A 116 -16.27 5.23 -7.90
C ALA A 116 -17.28 5.91 -6.94
N TRP A 117 -16.82 6.82 -6.08
CA TRP A 117 -17.69 7.53 -5.14
C TRP A 117 -18.75 8.38 -5.84
N ASN A 118 -18.39 9.01 -6.96
CA ASN A 118 -19.34 9.77 -7.78
C ASN A 118 -20.43 8.88 -8.39
N GLU A 119 -20.10 7.64 -8.76
CA GLU A 119 -21.08 6.66 -9.25
C GLU A 119 -21.94 6.08 -8.11
N LEU A 120 -21.35 5.94 -6.92
CA LEU A 120 -21.98 5.37 -5.73
C LEU A 120 -22.79 6.38 -4.89
N GLN A 121 -23.03 7.62 -5.35
CA GLN A 121 -23.64 8.70 -4.55
C GLN A 121 -25.05 8.41 -4.00
N GLN A 122 -25.73 7.38 -4.49
CA GLN A 122 -27.02 6.91 -3.96
C GLN A 122 -26.89 5.78 -2.92
N SER A 123 -25.68 5.31 -2.65
CA SER A 123 -25.43 4.25 -1.68
C SER A 123 -25.38 4.81 -0.25
N LYS A 124 -25.89 4.05 0.73
CA LYS A 124 -25.72 4.36 2.16
C LYS A 124 -24.31 4.05 2.68
N ARG A 125 -23.32 3.92 1.78
CA ARG A 125 -21.96 3.55 2.14
C ARG A 125 -21.20 4.77 2.65
N ILE A 126 -20.17 4.53 3.45
CA ILE A 126 -19.18 5.55 3.78
C ILE A 126 -18.22 5.66 2.58
N LYS A 127 -17.71 6.86 2.31
CA LYS A 127 -16.71 7.06 1.26
C LYS A 127 -15.55 6.07 1.48
N PRO A 128 -15.19 5.26 0.47
CA PRO A 128 -14.10 4.29 0.62
C PRO A 128 -12.76 4.97 0.96
N LEU A 129 -11.81 4.21 1.48
CA LEU A 129 -10.49 4.69 1.91
C LEU A 129 -9.38 4.18 0.97
N VAL A 130 -8.22 4.83 1.04
CA VAL A 130 -6.98 4.43 0.36
C VAL A 130 -5.92 4.13 1.41
N GLY A 131 -5.50 2.87 1.49
CA GLY A 131 -4.44 2.41 2.38
C GLY A 131 -3.10 2.36 1.65
N ALA A 132 -2.09 3.06 2.16
CA ALA A 132 -0.74 3.04 1.61
C ALA A 132 -0.06 1.70 1.95
N SER A 133 0.09 0.84 0.94
CA SER A 133 0.75 -0.46 1.06
C SER A 133 2.24 -0.31 1.36
N ILE A 134 2.72 -1.05 2.35
CA ILE A 134 4.12 -1.18 2.72
C ILE A 134 4.42 -2.68 2.87
N GLY A 135 5.02 -3.29 1.84
CA GLY A 135 5.47 -4.69 1.91
C GLY A 135 6.71 -4.87 2.80
N CYS A 136 7.00 -6.11 3.17
CA CYS A 136 8.21 -6.45 3.91
C CYS A 136 9.51 -6.16 3.14
N TYR A 137 10.64 -6.22 3.83
CA TYR A 137 11.98 -6.13 3.25
C TYR A 137 12.18 -7.19 2.15
N GLY A 138 11.71 -8.41 2.39
CA GLY A 138 11.80 -9.51 1.43
C GLY A 138 11.10 -9.24 0.11
N ALA A 139 9.99 -8.49 0.12
CA ALA A 139 9.27 -8.10 -1.09
C ALA A 139 10.13 -7.22 -2.01
N ALA A 140 10.98 -6.38 -1.41
CA ALA A 140 11.92 -5.54 -2.14
C ALA A 140 13.20 -6.29 -2.56
N LEU A 141 13.42 -7.54 -2.14
CA LEU A 141 14.52 -8.38 -2.64
C LEU A 141 14.16 -9.12 -3.93
N ALA A 142 12.87 -9.33 -4.18
CA ALA A 142 12.36 -10.06 -5.35
C ALA A 142 12.93 -11.50 -5.47
N ASP A 143 13.22 -12.16 -4.34
CA ASP A 143 13.79 -13.52 -4.24
C ASP A 143 12.89 -14.50 -3.45
N GLY A 144 11.63 -14.10 -3.23
CA GLY A 144 10.63 -14.86 -2.47
C GLY A 144 10.88 -14.92 -0.96
N SER A 145 11.86 -14.18 -0.41
CA SER A 145 12.10 -14.11 1.04
C SER A 145 10.93 -13.50 1.81
N GLU A 146 9.99 -12.82 1.15
CA GLU A 146 8.71 -12.35 1.71
C GLU A 146 7.83 -13.48 2.30
N TYR A 147 8.09 -14.75 1.96
CA TYR A 147 7.40 -15.91 2.54
C TYR A 147 8.27 -16.74 3.50
N ARG A 148 9.54 -16.37 3.67
CA ARG A 148 10.51 -17.11 4.51
C ARG A 148 10.99 -16.31 5.72
N GLY A 149 11.14 -14.99 5.56
CA GLY A 149 11.63 -14.10 6.61
C GLY A 149 13.10 -14.32 6.99
N ASP A 150 13.87 -15.01 6.15
CA ASP A 150 15.25 -15.45 6.42
C ASP A 150 16.33 -14.46 5.92
N TYR A 151 15.97 -13.19 5.71
CA TYR A 151 16.87 -12.15 5.16
C TYR A 151 17.90 -11.57 6.15
N GLY A 152 17.99 -12.10 7.38
CA GLY A 152 19.11 -11.87 8.30
C GLY A 152 19.29 -10.44 8.82
N LYS A 153 18.25 -9.60 8.75
CA LYS A 153 18.29 -8.21 9.22
C LYS A 153 17.99 -8.08 10.70
N THR A 154 18.70 -7.18 11.36
CA THR A 154 18.36 -6.75 12.72
C THR A 154 17.17 -5.80 12.70
N LYS A 155 16.46 -5.69 13.83
CA LYS A 155 15.35 -4.74 14.00
C LYS A 155 15.75 -3.31 13.61
N ASN A 156 16.91 -2.84 14.07
CA ASN A 156 17.38 -1.46 13.81
C ASN A 156 17.66 -1.21 12.31
N GLU A 157 18.17 -2.22 11.59
CA GLU A 157 18.35 -2.10 10.14
C GLU A 157 17.01 -2.00 9.41
N LEU A 158 16.01 -2.77 9.84
CA LEU A 158 14.66 -2.73 9.27
C LEU A 158 13.96 -1.41 9.57
N VAL A 159 14.06 -0.89 10.81
CA VAL A 159 13.56 0.45 11.17
C VAL A 159 14.18 1.48 10.24
N ALA A 160 15.52 1.51 10.11
CA ALA A 160 16.22 2.47 9.27
C ALA A 160 15.80 2.38 7.78
N TRP A 161 15.58 1.15 7.28
CA TRP A 161 15.18 0.91 5.90
C TRP A 161 13.75 1.37 5.60
N HIS A 162 12.80 1.09 6.49
CA HIS A 162 11.40 1.49 6.31
C HIS A 162 11.14 2.98 6.60
N LYS A 163 11.93 3.61 7.49
CA LYS A 163 11.63 4.92 8.07
C LYS A 163 11.29 6.00 7.05
N HIS A 164 12.03 6.08 5.95
CA HIS A 164 11.81 7.12 4.95
C HIS A 164 10.43 7.01 4.27
N ARG A 165 10.09 5.84 3.73
CA ARG A 165 8.79 5.64 3.08
C ARG A 165 7.62 5.66 4.09
N PHE A 166 7.87 5.19 5.31
CA PHE A 166 6.88 5.25 6.39
C PHE A 166 6.53 6.71 6.73
N ALA A 167 7.55 7.56 6.90
CA ALA A 167 7.38 8.99 7.14
C ALA A 167 6.65 9.67 5.96
N PHE A 168 7.06 9.36 4.73
CA PHE A 168 6.44 9.91 3.52
C PHE A 168 4.94 9.58 3.48
N PHE A 169 4.57 8.30 3.53
CA PHE A 169 3.17 7.87 3.46
C PHE A 169 2.32 8.37 4.63
N THR A 170 2.89 8.46 5.83
CA THR A 170 2.18 9.04 6.99
C THR A 170 1.85 10.53 6.77
N SER A 171 2.70 11.26 6.03
CA SER A 171 2.54 12.69 5.78
C SER A 171 1.73 13.02 4.51
N TYR A 172 1.55 12.06 3.62
CA TYR A 172 0.89 12.27 2.33
C TYR A 172 -0.63 12.16 2.46
N ALA A 173 -1.30 13.32 2.61
CA ALA A 173 -2.70 13.44 2.99
C ALA A 173 -3.72 12.59 2.17
N PRO A 174 -3.52 12.30 0.87
CA PRO A 174 -4.40 11.38 0.15
C PRO A 174 -4.45 9.93 0.68
N ALA A 175 -3.45 9.49 1.45
CA ALA A 175 -3.49 8.19 2.13
C ALA A 175 -4.23 8.32 3.47
N ASP A 176 -5.20 7.45 3.68
CA ASP A 176 -6.02 7.45 4.90
C ASP A 176 -5.32 6.74 6.08
N PHE A 177 -4.52 5.71 5.78
CA PHE A 177 -3.75 4.92 6.75
C PHE A 177 -2.70 4.05 6.04
N LEU A 178 -1.86 3.35 6.80
CA LEU A 178 -0.83 2.45 6.28
C LEU A 178 -1.29 0.98 6.32
N ILE A 179 -0.90 0.19 5.33
CA ILE A 179 -1.08 -1.26 5.33
C ILE A 179 0.31 -1.89 5.28
N CYS A 180 0.87 -2.21 6.45
CA CYS A 180 2.14 -2.94 6.57
C CYS A 180 1.84 -4.43 6.38
N GLU A 181 2.11 -4.97 5.19
CA GLU A 181 1.55 -6.26 4.78
C GLU A 181 2.59 -7.28 4.33
N THR A 182 2.18 -8.56 4.41
CA THR A 182 3.00 -9.73 4.11
C THR A 182 4.29 -9.74 4.93
N ILE A 183 4.18 -9.57 6.25
CA ILE A 183 5.33 -9.54 7.15
C ILE A 183 5.65 -10.97 7.64
N PRO A 184 6.76 -11.59 7.21
CA PRO A 184 7.02 -13.01 7.46
C PRO A 184 7.74 -13.29 8.78
N CYS A 185 8.26 -12.27 9.48
CA CYS A 185 9.04 -12.47 10.70
C CYS A 185 8.70 -11.47 11.79
N LEU A 186 8.86 -11.92 13.05
CA LEU A 186 8.59 -11.10 14.23
C LEU A 186 9.52 -9.88 14.33
N VAL A 187 10.79 -10.02 13.91
CA VAL A 187 11.79 -8.93 13.99
C VAL A 187 11.34 -7.71 13.17
N GLU A 188 10.69 -7.94 12.03
CA GLU A 188 10.15 -6.87 11.20
C GLU A 188 8.84 -6.30 11.74
N VAL A 189 7.99 -7.13 12.34
CA VAL A 189 6.81 -6.64 13.09
C VAL A 189 7.26 -5.69 14.21
N GLU A 190 8.29 -6.05 14.98
CA GLU A 190 8.86 -5.19 16.01
C GLU A 190 9.41 -3.88 15.44
N ALA A 191 10.02 -3.90 14.25
CA ALA A 191 10.48 -2.69 13.57
C ALA A 191 9.30 -1.76 13.19
N PHE A 192 8.19 -2.31 12.70
CA PHE A 192 6.98 -1.52 12.44
C PHE A 192 6.37 -0.95 13.73
N VAL A 193 6.39 -1.69 14.84
CA VAL A 193 5.95 -1.18 16.14
C VAL A 193 6.82 -0.02 16.61
N ASP A 194 8.15 -0.11 16.46
CA ASP A 194 9.05 1.01 16.78
C ASP A 194 8.74 2.24 15.91
N LEU A 195 8.49 2.05 14.61
CA LEU A 195 8.08 3.14 13.72
C LEU A 195 6.73 3.75 14.12
N LEU A 196 5.72 2.94 14.44
CA LEU A 196 4.43 3.44 14.92
C LEU A 196 4.55 4.27 16.21
N ASN A 197 5.49 3.92 17.09
CA ASN A 197 5.80 4.72 18.28
C ASN A 197 6.50 6.04 17.94
N GLU A 198 7.36 6.05 16.91
CA GLU A 198 8.00 7.29 16.40
C GLU A 198 7.02 8.22 15.67
N PHE A 199 5.98 7.67 15.05
CA PHE A 199 4.95 8.40 14.30
C PHE A 199 3.56 8.19 14.92
N PRO A 200 3.26 8.77 16.10
CA PRO A 200 2.08 8.45 16.90
C PRO A 200 0.74 8.89 16.27
N THR A 201 0.76 9.65 15.18
CA THR A 201 -0.42 10.04 14.41
C THR A 201 -0.72 9.06 13.27
N ALA A 202 0.20 8.13 12.97
CA ALA A 202 0.01 7.11 11.96
C ALA A 202 -0.98 6.05 12.46
N HIS A 203 -1.91 5.67 11.59
CA HIS A 203 -2.75 4.50 11.78
C HIS A 203 -2.30 3.44 10.81
N ALA A 204 -2.20 2.19 11.26
CA ALA A 204 -1.76 1.10 10.40
C ALA A 204 -2.50 -0.21 10.68
N ILE A 205 -2.67 -1.00 9.63
CA ILE A 205 -2.87 -2.44 9.72
C ILE A 205 -1.49 -3.10 9.62
N VAL A 206 -1.20 -4.07 10.49
CA VAL A 206 -0.02 -4.94 10.37
C VAL A 206 -0.51 -6.35 10.06
N ALA A 207 -0.27 -6.82 8.84
CA ALA A 207 -0.68 -8.14 8.37
C ALA A 207 0.55 -9.06 8.26
N VAL A 208 0.52 -10.16 9.01
CA VAL A 208 1.61 -11.14 9.09
C VAL A 208 1.38 -12.30 8.13
N ALA A 209 2.45 -12.80 7.52
CA ALA A 209 2.44 -14.02 6.71
C ALA A 209 2.84 -15.22 7.59
N CYS A 210 1.94 -16.20 7.74
CA CYS A 210 2.17 -17.38 8.54
C CYS A 210 2.54 -18.57 7.65
N HIS A 211 3.55 -19.36 8.06
CA HIS A 211 3.97 -20.56 7.33
C HIS A 211 2.89 -21.66 7.32
N ASN A 212 2.14 -21.78 8.42
CA ASN A 212 1.02 -22.71 8.58
C ASN A 212 -0.19 -21.93 9.10
N GLY A 213 -1.33 -22.03 8.40
CA GLY A 213 -2.63 -21.48 8.83
C GLY A 213 -3.37 -22.42 9.77
#